data_AF-A0A7K3DT07-F1
#
_entry.id   AF-A0A7K3DT07-F1
#
_cell.length_a   1.000
_cell.length_b   1.000
_cell.length_c   1.000
_cell.angle_alpha   90.00
_cell.angle_beta   90.00
_cell.angle_gamma   90.00
#
_symmetry.space_group_name_H-M   'P 1'
#
loop_
_entity.id
_entity.type
_entity.pdbx_description
1 polymer ?
#
loop_
_entity_poly.entity_id
_entity_poly.type
_entity_poly.pdbx_seq_one_letter_code
_entity_poly.pdbx_strand_id
1 'polypeptide(L)'
;MATQQYGYRGEYSYSYDDQDLRGSGPAPRRGLGRLPAGLRAPVEGRTWRELGYVLLSLPISIVGFTWAVTMVSLGAGLLVTFIGVPVLAAALAGARGLGSLERVRARGLLGVEVGSPEPVRPRKNGPMGWMGAVLKSGVSWRSLLYGVLHMPWAVFAFSVGLTFWATGWSLLTYPLWRWVFPMYAGQGGIQLYGDEHHSVYLDNPFEITVTALVGLAITLATPWVLRALTTVDRLAVVGLLGPSRLQSRVVELESDRGVVVDTAAADLRRIERDLHDGAQARLVGLAMDLGLAKEKLAEDPDAAARMVADAHGEVKTALQELRDLARGIHPAVLTDRGLDAALSSV
;
A
#
# COMPACT_ATOMS: atom_id res chain seq x y z
N MET A 1 -10.09 -58.20 47.30
CA MET A 1 -9.93 -57.96 45.86
C MET A 1 -10.74 -56.73 45.52
N ALA A 2 -10.05 -55.62 45.25
CA ALA A 2 -10.61 -54.27 45.26
C ALA A 2 -11.04 -53.82 43.86
N THR A 3 -12.24 -53.25 43.80
CA THR A 3 -12.92 -52.71 42.63
C THR A 3 -12.38 -51.30 42.33
N GLN A 4 -11.96 -51.06 41.08
CA GLN A 4 -11.27 -49.84 40.65
C GLN A 4 -12.22 -48.68 40.34
N GLN A 5 -11.69 -47.50 40.67
CA GLN A 5 -12.21 -46.14 40.59
C GLN A 5 -12.56 -45.66 39.18
N TYR A 6 -13.69 -44.93 39.11
CA TYR A 6 -13.98 -43.90 38.11
C TYR A 6 -13.21 -42.62 38.46
N GLY A 7 -12.60 -41.98 37.46
CA GLY A 7 -11.93 -40.68 37.59
C GLY A 7 -12.07 -39.86 36.31
N TYR A 8 -13.11 -39.04 36.25
CA TYR A 8 -13.34 -38.05 35.21
C TYR A 8 -12.43 -36.83 35.42
N ARG A 9 -11.94 -36.28 34.31
CA ARG A 9 -10.82 -35.34 34.22
C ARG A 9 -11.32 -33.90 34.10
N GLY A 10 -11.00 -33.06 35.09
CA GLY A 10 -10.60 -31.66 34.95
C GLY A 10 -11.65 -30.62 34.54
N GLU A 11 -12.38 -30.08 35.53
CA GLU A 11 -12.90 -28.71 35.48
C GLU A 11 -11.76 -27.73 35.76
N TYR A 12 -11.43 -26.87 34.79
CA TYR A 12 -10.66 -25.65 35.03
C TYR A 12 -11.65 -24.48 35.08
N SER A 13 -12.01 -24.07 36.30
CA SER A 13 -12.74 -22.85 36.57
C SER A 13 -11.85 -21.64 36.29
N TYR A 14 -12.11 -20.90 35.20
CA TYR A 14 -11.58 -19.55 35.05
C TYR A 14 -12.41 -18.60 35.93
N SER A 15 -11.84 -18.23 37.08
CA SER A 15 -12.29 -17.10 37.87
C SER A 15 -12.07 -15.82 37.06
N TYR A 16 -13.16 -15.12 36.72
CA TYR A 16 -13.09 -13.74 36.25
C TYR A 16 -12.74 -12.86 37.45
N ASP A 17 -11.47 -12.42 37.54
CA ASP A 17 -11.08 -11.33 38.43
C ASP A 17 -11.53 -10.01 37.79
N ASP A 18 -12.62 -9.47 38.32
CA ASP A 18 -13.29 -8.25 37.88
C ASP A 18 -12.62 -7.01 38.53
N GLN A 19 -11.32 -6.79 38.28
CA GLN A 19 -10.57 -5.66 38.86
C GLN A 19 -9.69 -4.83 37.91
N ASP A 20 -9.71 -5.07 36.59
CA ASP A 20 -8.91 -4.28 35.63
C ASP A 20 -9.69 -3.17 34.89
N LEU A 21 -10.87 -2.77 35.40
CA LEU A 21 -11.64 -1.61 34.93
C LEU A 21 -11.27 -0.30 35.65
N ARG A 22 -9.98 0.00 35.79
CA ARG A 22 -9.50 1.35 36.09
C ARG A 22 -8.42 1.76 35.08
N GLY A 23 -8.89 2.38 34.01
CA GLY A 23 -8.07 2.90 32.93
C GLY A 23 -6.92 3.78 33.42
N SER A 24 -5.71 3.29 33.26
CA SER A 24 -4.47 4.07 33.22
C SER A 24 -4.21 4.49 31.77
N GLY A 25 -5.14 5.27 31.20
CA GLY A 25 -4.84 6.04 30.00
C GLY A 25 -3.68 7.01 30.29
N PRO A 26 -2.74 7.23 29.36
CA PRO A 26 -1.64 8.16 29.59
C PRO A 26 -2.22 9.55 29.90
N ALA A 27 -1.91 10.05 31.10
CA ALA A 27 -2.35 11.36 31.57
C ALA A 27 -2.03 12.43 30.52
N PRO A 28 -2.97 13.34 30.19
CA PRO A 28 -2.68 14.43 29.27
C PRO A 28 -1.61 15.29 29.92
N ARG A 29 -0.41 15.32 29.32
CA ARG A 29 0.66 16.23 29.69
C ARG A 29 0.10 17.66 29.66
N ARG A 30 -0.18 18.22 30.84
CA ARG A 30 -0.50 19.64 31.04
C ARG A 30 0.70 20.45 30.55
N GLY A 31 0.61 20.90 29.30
CA GLY A 31 1.62 21.74 28.67
C GLY A 31 1.61 23.13 29.28
N LEU A 32 2.72 23.50 29.91
CA LEU A 32 3.15 24.87 30.16
C LEU A 32 2.84 25.75 28.93
N GLY A 33 2.21 26.91 29.16
CA GLY A 33 1.94 28.00 28.23
C GLY A 33 2.15 27.68 26.75
N ARG A 34 1.12 27.14 26.08
CA ARG A 34 1.13 26.99 24.62
C ARG A 34 1.00 28.38 24.01
N LEU A 35 2.12 28.94 23.53
CA LEU A 35 2.10 30.04 22.56
C LEU A 35 1.14 29.67 21.42
N PRO A 36 0.35 30.61 20.89
CA PRO A 36 -0.64 30.32 19.85
C PRO A 36 0.03 29.66 18.64
N ALA A 37 -0.64 28.65 18.06
CA ALA A 37 -0.08 27.78 17.02
C ALA A 37 0.53 28.53 15.83
N GLY A 38 0.04 29.74 15.52
CA GLY A 38 0.60 30.60 14.48
C GLY A 38 2.05 31.05 14.75
N LEU A 39 2.41 31.37 16.00
CA LEU A 39 3.76 31.83 16.36
C LEU A 39 4.79 30.68 16.39
N ARG A 40 4.34 29.42 16.58
CA ARG A 40 5.22 28.24 16.55
C ARG A 40 5.36 27.62 15.16
N ALA A 41 4.47 27.96 14.23
CA ALA A 41 4.47 27.41 12.87
C ALA A 41 5.82 27.51 12.14
N PRO A 42 6.61 28.60 12.20
CA PRO A 42 7.91 28.65 11.53
C PRO A 42 9.01 27.82 12.22
N VAL A 43 8.83 27.48 13.51
CA VAL A 43 9.83 26.72 14.30
C VAL A 43 9.44 25.24 14.44
N GLU A 44 8.26 24.86 13.98
CA GLU A 44 7.77 23.49 14.05
C GLU A 44 8.55 22.57 13.09
N GLY A 45 8.95 21.38 13.55
CA GLY A 45 9.71 20.41 12.75
C GLY A 45 8.99 19.96 11.46
N ARG A 46 7.68 20.13 11.39
CA ARG A 46 6.88 19.88 10.18
C ARG A 46 7.22 20.86 9.05
N THR A 47 7.34 22.15 9.35
CA THR A 47 7.66 23.18 8.34
C THR A 47 9.04 22.95 7.76
N TRP A 48 10.01 22.54 8.58
CA TRP A 48 11.35 22.17 8.12
C TRP A 48 11.35 20.94 7.20
N ARG A 49 10.49 19.95 7.45
CA ARG A 49 10.32 18.80 6.55
C ARG A 49 9.66 19.19 5.23
N GLU A 50 8.67 20.07 5.26
CA GLU A 50 7.99 20.60 4.07
C GLU A 50 8.94 21.49 3.24
N LEU A 51 9.72 22.35 3.90
CA LEU A 51 10.76 23.15 3.24
C LEU A 51 11.84 22.25 2.63
N GLY A 52 12.36 21.27 3.39
CA GLY A 52 13.33 20.31 2.89
C GLY A 52 12.81 19.51 1.69
N TYR A 53 11.52 19.16 1.69
CA TYR A 53 10.88 18.52 0.54
C TYR A 53 10.88 19.43 -0.69
N VAL A 54 10.47 20.69 -0.54
CA VAL A 54 10.44 21.68 -1.63
C VAL A 54 11.84 22.01 -2.15
N LEU A 55 12.84 22.09 -1.28
CA LEU A 55 14.24 22.33 -1.70
C LEU A 55 14.82 21.14 -2.47
N LEU A 56 14.47 19.91 -2.07
CA LEU A 56 14.90 18.68 -2.76
C LEU A 56 14.06 18.36 -4.00
N SER A 57 12.90 18.97 -4.19
CA SER A 57 12.03 18.69 -5.33
C SER A 57 12.68 19.11 -6.65
N LEU A 58 13.33 20.27 -6.69
CA LEU A 58 14.01 20.79 -7.87
C LEU A 58 15.13 19.86 -8.38
N PRO A 59 16.17 19.52 -7.60
CA PRO A 59 17.26 18.67 -8.09
C PRO A 59 16.76 17.28 -8.51
N ILE A 60 15.83 16.69 -7.78
CA ILE A 60 15.27 15.37 -8.12
C ILE A 60 14.42 15.45 -9.40
N SER A 61 13.67 16.54 -9.60
CA SER A 61 12.91 16.76 -10.83
C SER A 61 13.81 16.99 -12.03
N ILE A 62 14.91 17.72 -11.88
CA ILE A 62 15.90 17.91 -12.94
C ILE A 62 16.46 16.56 -13.39
N VAL A 63 16.87 15.70 -12.44
CA VAL A 63 17.35 14.35 -12.75
C VAL A 63 16.27 13.52 -13.44
N GLY A 64 15.04 13.54 -12.90
CA GLY A 64 13.94 12.73 -13.43
C GLY A 64 13.47 13.17 -14.81
N PHE A 65 13.34 14.47 -15.05
CA PHE A 65 13.00 15.03 -16.35
C PHE A 65 14.11 14.80 -17.36
N THR A 66 15.37 15.07 -16.99
CA THR A 66 16.51 14.85 -17.89
C THR A 66 16.58 13.40 -18.31
N TRP A 67 16.46 12.46 -17.37
CA TRP A 67 16.38 11.02 -17.67
C TRP A 67 15.20 10.70 -18.60
N ALA A 68 14.00 11.18 -18.28
CA ALA A 68 12.80 10.89 -19.06
C ALA A 68 12.91 11.39 -20.50
N VAL A 69 13.29 12.66 -20.69
CA VAL A 69 13.41 13.27 -22.01
C VAL A 69 14.54 12.64 -22.81
N THR A 70 15.72 12.43 -22.21
CA THR A 70 16.87 11.83 -22.91
C THR A 70 16.59 10.40 -23.33
N MET A 71 16.11 9.55 -22.42
CA MET A 71 15.89 8.13 -22.71
C MET A 71 14.68 7.90 -23.63
N VAL A 72 13.63 8.71 -23.53
CA VAL A 72 12.50 8.64 -24.48
C VAL A 72 12.92 9.13 -25.86
N SER A 73 13.62 10.25 -25.96
CA SER A 73 14.09 10.77 -27.26
C SER A 73 15.08 9.83 -27.92
N LEU A 74 16.04 9.29 -27.15
CA LEU A 74 16.98 8.28 -27.62
C LEU A 74 16.27 6.99 -28.03
N GLY A 75 15.36 6.50 -27.20
CA GLY A 75 14.60 5.28 -27.47
C GLY A 75 13.72 5.43 -28.70
N ALA A 76 13.02 6.55 -28.85
CA ALA A 76 12.22 6.87 -30.02
C ALA A 76 13.07 7.00 -31.29
N GLY A 77 14.21 7.69 -31.23
CA GLY A 77 15.13 7.82 -32.36
C GLY A 77 15.73 6.47 -32.81
N LEU A 78 16.01 5.58 -31.86
CA LEU A 78 16.53 4.23 -32.13
C LEU A 78 15.43 3.20 -32.45
N LEU A 79 14.14 3.58 -32.49
CA LEU A 79 13.08 2.62 -32.87
C LEU A 79 13.29 2.08 -34.28
N VAL A 80 13.86 2.89 -35.18
CA VAL A 80 14.17 2.50 -36.56
C VAL A 80 15.11 1.28 -36.62
N THR A 81 16.00 1.12 -35.62
CA THR A 81 17.00 0.04 -35.57
C THR A 81 16.58 -1.13 -34.69
N PHE A 82 15.33 -1.17 -34.22
CA PHE A 82 14.81 -2.09 -33.18
C PHE A 82 15.48 -1.98 -31.80
N ILE A 83 16.67 -1.38 -31.68
CA ILE A 83 17.39 -1.10 -30.42
C ILE A 83 16.60 -0.12 -29.54
N GLY A 84 15.75 0.71 -30.14
CA GLY A 84 14.88 1.64 -29.41
C GLY A 84 13.93 0.97 -28.42
N VAL A 85 13.53 -0.28 -28.65
CA VAL A 85 12.61 -1.01 -27.75
C VAL A 85 13.29 -1.29 -26.39
N PRO A 86 14.52 -1.87 -26.33
CA PRO A 86 15.33 -1.93 -25.11
C PRO A 86 15.53 -0.59 -24.41
N VAL A 87 15.85 0.46 -25.17
CA VAL A 87 16.10 1.78 -24.59
C VAL A 87 14.83 2.37 -23.96
N LEU A 88 13.67 2.24 -24.61
CA LEU A 88 12.39 2.68 -24.06
C LEU A 88 11.97 1.88 -22.82
N ALA A 89 12.24 0.57 -22.80
CA ALA A 89 12.01 -0.23 -21.61
C ALA A 89 12.91 0.18 -20.44
N ALA A 90 14.19 0.49 -20.71
CA ALA A 90 15.08 1.07 -19.72
C ALA A 90 14.60 2.47 -19.26
N ALA A 91 14.08 3.30 -20.18
CA ALA A 91 13.51 4.61 -19.86
C ALA A 91 12.38 4.50 -18.83
N LEU A 92 11.42 3.60 -19.10
CA LEU A 92 10.26 3.33 -18.25
C LEU A 92 10.66 2.67 -16.93
N ALA A 93 11.62 1.75 -16.93
CA ALA A 93 12.14 1.14 -15.70
C ALA A 93 12.84 2.18 -14.81
N GLY A 94 13.65 3.06 -15.40
CA GLY A 94 14.30 4.16 -14.68
C GLY A 94 13.27 5.17 -14.13
N ALA A 95 12.28 5.56 -14.93
CA ALA A 95 11.19 6.43 -14.49
C ALA A 95 10.39 5.81 -13.33
N ARG A 96 10.18 4.50 -13.36
CA ARG A 96 9.55 3.75 -12.27
C ARG A 96 10.40 3.71 -11.01
N GLY A 97 11.72 3.56 -11.14
CA GLY A 97 12.68 3.65 -10.04
C GLY A 97 12.66 5.03 -9.38
N LEU A 98 12.71 6.10 -10.18
CA LEU A 98 12.58 7.48 -9.71
C LEU A 98 11.23 7.73 -9.02
N GLY A 99 10.13 7.22 -9.58
CA GLY A 99 8.81 7.26 -8.96
C GLY A 99 8.72 6.49 -7.63
N SER A 100 9.59 5.49 -7.40
CA SER A 100 9.67 4.80 -6.11
C SER A 100 10.44 5.61 -5.06
N LEU A 101 11.52 6.28 -5.46
CA LEU A 101 12.26 7.22 -4.61
C LEU A 101 11.36 8.36 -4.14
N GLU A 102 10.53 8.86 -5.05
CA GLU A 102 9.56 9.92 -4.75
C GLU A 102 8.54 9.50 -3.69
N ARG A 103 8.04 8.26 -3.73
CA ARG A 103 7.12 7.73 -2.71
C ARG A 103 7.80 7.62 -1.35
N VAL A 104 9.07 7.18 -1.33
CA VAL A 104 9.86 7.10 -0.09
C VAL A 104 10.05 8.51 0.49
N ARG A 105 10.37 9.49 -0.35
CA ARG A 105 10.52 10.89 0.05
C ARG A 105 9.20 11.48 0.58
N ALA A 106 8.10 11.26 -0.12
CA ALA A 106 6.77 11.71 0.30
C ALA A 106 6.33 11.06 1.61
N ARG A 107 6.65 9.78 1.83
CA ARG A 107 6.41 9.10 3.12
C ARG A 107 7.27 9.69 4.23
N GLY A 108 8.58 9.85 3.97
CA GLY A 108 9.56 10.31 4.96
C GLY A 108 9.39 11.78 5.35
N LEU A 109 9.00 12.67 4.44
CA LEU A 109 8.93 14.11 4.69
C LEU A 109 7.49 14.63 4.84
N LEU A 110 6.55 14.14 4.03
CA LEU A 110 5.16 14.61 4.04
C LEU A 110 4.21 13.69 4.84
N GLY A 111 4.64 12.47 5.19
CA GLY A 111 3.79 11.49 5.87
C GLY A 111 2.68 10.93 4.99
N VAL A 112 2.83 10.99 3.65
CA VAL A 112 1.87 10.38 2.73
C VAL A 112 2.25 8.94 2.49
N GLU A 113 1.38 8.02 2.89
CA GLU A 113 1.53 6.60 2.60
C GLU A 113 0.92 6.27 1.25
N VAL A 114 1.76 6.20 0.22
CA VAL A 114 1.40 5.62 -1.07
C VAL A 114 1.96 4.20 -1.17
N GLY A 115 1.11 3.26 -1.59
CA GLY A 115 1.47 1.86 -1.80
C GLY A 115 2.63 1.67 -2.77
N SER A 116 3.38 0.59 -2.56
CA SER A 116 4.53 0.22 -3.39
C SER A 116 4.12 0.01 -4.86
N PRO A 117 5.02 0.30 -5.83
CA PRO A 117 4.73 0.03 -7.24
C PRO A 117 4.50 -1.47 -7.46
N GLU A 118 3.41 -1.87 -8.13
CA GLU A 118 3.10 -3.29 -8.42
C GLU A 118 4.22 -4.00 -9.21
N PRO A 119 4.80 -5.12 -8.73
CA PRO A 119 5.92 -5.77 -9.41
C PRO A 119 5.64 -6.04 -10.90
N VAL A 120 6.59 -5.74 -11.77
CA VAL A 120 6.46 -6.07 -13.19
C VAL A 120 6.54 -7.60 -13.32
N ARG A 121 5.41 -8.26 -13.55
CA ARG A 121 5.32 -9.72 -13.73
C ARG A 121 5.42 -10.07 -15.22
N PRO A 122 6.56 -10.58 -15.71
CA PRO A 122 6.68 -10.99 -17.11
C PRO A 122 5.94 -12.31 -17.36
N ARG A 123 5.22 -12.39 -18.50
CA ARG A 123 4.50 -13.62 -18.91
C ARG A 123 5.43 -14.72 -19.42
N LYS A 124 6.63 -14.36 -19.87
CA LYS A 124 7.68 -15.28 -20.32
C LYS A 124 8.97 -14.95 -19.59
N ASN A 125 9.72 -15.97 -19.19
CA ASN A 125 11.04 -15.78 -18.59
C ASN A 125 12.01 -15.20 -19.62
N GLY A 126 12.86 -14.25 -19.19
CA GLY A 126 13.90 -13.64 -20.02
C GLY A 126 13.72 -12.14 -20.30
N PRO A 127 14.75 -11.50 -20.88
CA PRO A 127 14.82 -10.05 -21.05
C PRO A 127 13.73 -9.50 -21.98
N MET A 128 13.37 -10.24 -23.03
CA MET A 128 12.31 -9.85 -23.98
C MET A 128 10.92 -9.85 -23.32
N GLY A 129 10.67 -10.80 -22.41
CA GLY A 129 9.43 -10.89 -21.65
C GLY A 129 9.30 -9.79 -20.61
N TRP A 130 10.40 -9.46 -19.93
CA TRP A 130 10.49 -8.31 -19.02
C TRP A 130 10.26 -6.99 -19.76
N MET A 131 10.93 -6.79 -20.89
CA MET A 131 10.78 -5.60 -21.72
C MET A 131 9.34 -5.37 -22.18
N GLY A 132 8.69 -6.42 -22.68
CA GLY A 132 7.28 -6.36 -23.06
C GLY A 132 6.34 -6.05 -21.88
N ALA A 133 6.67 -6.55 -20.68
CA ALA A 133 5.90 -6.28 -19.47
C ALA A 133 6.06 -4.83 -18.98
N VAL A 134 7.28 -4.28 -19.05
CA VAL A 134 7.54 -2.86 -18.70
C VAL A 134 6.82 -1.93 -19.67
N LEU A 135 6.93 -2.16 -20.98
CA LEU A 135 6.30 -1.31 -22.00
C LEU A 135 4.77 -1.31 -21.93
N LYS A 136 4.16 -2.44 -21.54
CA LYS A 136 2.71 -2.57 -21.34
C LYS A 136 2.23 -2.06 -19.98
N SER A 137 3.13 -1.78 -19.05
CA SER A 137 2.74 -1.39 -17.70
C SER A 137 2.29 0.08 -17.63
N GLY A 138 0.99 0.30 -17.39
CA GLY A 138 0.43 1.65 -17.22
C GLY A 138 1.07 2.42 -16.07
N VAL A 139 1.53 1.74 -15.02
CA VAL A 139 2.23 2.35 -13.87
C VAL A 139 3.56 2.96 -14.28
N SER A 140 4.31 2.35 -15.21
CA SER A 140 5.61 2.90 -15.63
C SER A 140 5.43 4.14 -16.51
N TRP A 141 4.41 4.13 -17.38
CA TRP A 141 4.03 5.33 -18.15
C TRP A 141 3.54 6.48 -17.27
N ARG A 142 2.73 6.19 -16.24
CA ARG A 142 2.31 7.20 -15.25
C ARG A 142 3.50 7.76 -14.46
N SER A 143 4.48 6.93 -14.14
CA SER A 143 5.71 7.37 -13.44
C SER A 143 6.57 8.25 -14.34
N LEU A 144 6.63 7.96 -15.63
CA LEU A 144 7.29 8.81 -16.63
C LEU A 144 6.57 10.15 -16.80
N LEU A 145 5.24 10.12 -16.93
CA LEU A 145 4.42 11.33 -17.01
C LEU A 145 4.57 12.19 -15.76
N TYR A 146 4.61 11.58 -14.57
CA TYR A 146 4.90 12.28 -13.32
C TYR A 146 6.25 12.99 -13.39
N GLY A 147 7.32 12.32 -13.82
CA GLY A 147 8.66 12.92 -13.92
C GLY A 147 8.70 14.14 -14.86
N VAL A 148 7.94 14.12 -15.95
CA VAL A 148 7.86 15.23 -16.90
C VAL A 148 7.03 16.40 -16.33
N LEU A 149 5.84 16.12 -15.79
CA LEU A 149 4.92 17.14 -15.28
C LEU A 149 5.36 17.74 -13.94
N HIS A 150 6.10 17.00 -13.12
CA HIS A 150 6.57 17.48 -11.83
C HIS A 150 7.65 18.54 -11.98
N MET A 151 8.42 18.57 -13.07
CA MET A 151 9.51 19.53 -13.22
C MET A 151 9.05 21.01 -13.24
N PRO A 152 8.09 21.44 -14.09
CA PRO A 152 7.58 22.80 -14.02
C PRO A 152 7.05 23.17 -12.64
N TRP A 153 6.37 22.24 -11.97
CA TRP A 153 5.86 22.44 -10.62
C TRP A 153 6.98 22.58 -9.59
N ALA A 154 8.02 21.75 -9.65
CA ALA A 154 9.14 21.79 -8.75
C ALA A 154 9.95 23.09 -8.89
N VAL A 155 10.13 23.60 -10.12
CA VAL A 155 10.75 24.91 -10.36
C VAL A 155 9.93 26.02 -9.71
N PHE A 156 8.61 26.00 -9.91
CA PHE A 156 7.71 26.98 -9.29
C PHE A 156 7.73 26.90 -7.76
N ALA A 157 7.53 25.71 -7.20
CA ALA A 157 7.49 25.49 -5.76
C ALA A 157 8.82 25.83 -5.08
N PHE A 158 9.95 25.46 -5.69
CA PHE A 158 11.28 25.83 -5.20
C PHE A 158 11.46 27.35 -5.20
N SER A 159 11.14 28.01 -6.31
CA SER A 159 11.33 29.45 -6.45
C SER A 159 10.47 30.21 -5.43
N VAL A 160 9.18 29.88 -5.33
CA VAL A 160 8.27 30.50 -4.36
C VAL A 160 8.69 30.19 -2.92
N GLY A 161 8.95 28.93 -2.61
CA GLY A 161 9.36 28.51 -1.26
C GLY A 161 10.65 29.18 -0.80
N LEU A 162 11.66 29.22 -1.68
CA LEU A 162 12.94 29.86 -1.40
C LEU A 162 12.79 31.38 -1.27
N THR A 163 12.02 32.04 -2.15
CA THR A 163 11.79 33.49 -2.07
C THR A 163 11.09 33.88 -0.78
N PHE A 164 9.99 33.21 -0.41
CA PHE A 164 9.28 33.51 0.85
C PHE A 164 10.17 33.28 2.08
N TRP A 165 10.95 32.20 2.07
CA TRP A 165 11.87 31.91 3.15
C TRP A 165 13.01 32.94 3.23
N ALA A 166 13.69 33.22 2.12
CA ALA A 166 14.82 34.15 2.05
C ALA A 166 14.38 35.59 2.35
N THR A 167 13.30 36.07 1.73
CA THR A 167 12.78 37.42 1.96
C THR A 167 12.24 37.58 3.38
N GLY A 168 11.49 36.60 3.89
CA GLY A 168 10.97 36.63 5.26
C GLY A 168 12.08 36.78 6.31
N TRP A 169 13.07 35.90 6.25
CA TRP A 169 14.20 35.92 7.19
C TRP A 169 15.13 37.12 6.98
N SER A 170 15.39 37.52 5.74
CA SER A 170 16.24 38.68 5.43
C SER A 170 15.66 39.98 6.00
N LEU A 171 14.35 40.21 5.80
CA LEU A 171 13.65 41.39 6.33
C LEU A 171 13.48 41.33 7.86
N LEU A 172 13.18 40.14 8.41
CA LEU A 172 13.06 39.95 9.85
C LEU A 172 14.38 40.24 10.57
N THR A 173 15.51 39.84 9.98
CA THR A 173 16.85 40.05 10.54
C THR A 173 17.47 41.38 10.13
N TYR A 174 16.77 42.20 9.33
CA TYR A 174 17.25 43.51 8.85
C TYR A 174 17.91 44.38 9.92
N PRO A 175 17.34 44.54 11.13
CA PRO A 175 17.97 45.36 12.18
C PRO A 175 19.39 44.91 12.57
N LEU A 176 19.70 43.62 12.40
CA LEU A 176 20.99 43.02 12.78
C LEU A 176 22.09 43.26 11.75
N TRP A 177 21.76 43.33 10.45
CA TRP A 177 22.76 43.45 9.37
C TRP A 177 22.70 44.78 8.63
N ARG A 178 21.79 45.69 8.99
CA ARG A 178 21.65 47.02 8.36
C ARG A 178 22.93 47.86 8.38
N TRP A 179 23.85 47.61 9.32
CA TRP A 179 25.14 48.31 9.42
C TRP A 179 26.05 48.07 8.21
N VAL A 180 25.82 47.01 7.43
CA VAL A 180 26.57 46.70 6.21
C VAL A 180 26.39 47.79 5.14
N PHE A 181 25.20 48.37 5.02
CA PHE A 181 24.91 49.40 4.01
C PHE A 181 25.75 50.68 4.18
N PRO A 182 25.77 51.34 5.36
CA PRO A 182 26.59 52.53 5.53
C PRO A 182 28.09 52.22 5.53
N MET A 183 28.50 51.02 5.97
CA MET A 183 29.91 50.65 6.06
C MET A 183 30.54 50.28 4.70
N TYR A 184 29.81 49.60 3.82
CA TYR A 184 30.37 49.06 2.57
C TYR A 184 29.72 49.60 1.30
N ALA A 185 28.45 50.00 1.36
CA ALA A 185 27.70 50.45 0.19
C ALA A 185 27.54 51.98 0.11
N GLY A 186 27.90 52.71 1.16
CA GLY A 186 27.69 54.17 1.24
C GLY A 186 26.22 54.58 1.20
N GLN A 187 25.30 53.65 1.50
CA GLN A 187 23.85 53.89 1.53
C GLN A 187 23.29 53.80 2.94
N GLY A 188 22.19 54.50 3.23
CA GLY A 188 21.56 54.52 4.56
C GLY A 188 20.94 53.17 4.98
N GLY A 189 20.51 52.37 4.01
CA GLY A 189 19.82 51.10 4.20
C GLY A 189 19.37 50.47 2.88
N ILE A 190 18.40 49.56 2.93
CA ILE A 190 17.76 49.03 1.72
C ILE A 190 17.02 50.18 1.02
N GLN A 191 17.34 50.40 -0.26
CA GLN A 191 16.66 51.38 -1.10
C GLN A 191 15.31 50.83 -1.55
N LEU A 192 14.21 51.45 -1.10
CA LEU A 192 12.85 51.04 -1.47
C LEU A 192 12.41 51.67 -2.80
N TYR A 193 12.83 52.92 -3.03
CA TYR A 193 12.55 53.69 -4.24
C TYR A 193 13.72 54.65 -4.53
N GLY A 194 13.99 54.89 -5.81
CA GLY A 194 15.00 55.83 -6.26
C GLY A 194 14.72 56.33 -7.66
N ASP A 195 14.53 57.64 -7.80
CA ASP A 195 14.59 58.36 -9.07
C ASP A 195 15.75 59.38 -9.06
N GLU A 196 15.87 60.22 -10.10
CA GLU A 196 16.93 61.23 -10.20
C GLU A 196 16.88 62.29 -9.08
N HIS A 197 15.78 62.44 -8.33
CA HIS A 197 15.57 63.53 -7.37
C HIS A 197 15.18 63.05 -5.96
N HIS A 198 14.72 61.81 -5.79
CA HIS A 198 14.24 61.23 -4.53
C HIS A 198 14.73 59.80 -4.39
N SER A 199 15.50 59.54 -3.35
CA SER A 199 15.85 58.20 -2.89
C SER A 199 15.27 57.98 -1.49
N VAL A 200 14.44 56.94 -1.35
CA VAL A 200 13.83 56.52 -0.09
C VAL A 200 14.62 55.32 0.42
N TYR A 201 15.40 55.54 1.48
CA TYR A 201 16.15 54.51 2.19
C TYR A 201 15.42 54.13 3.47
N LEU A 202 15.47 52.85 3.83
CA LEU A 202 14.92 52.34 5.10
C LEU A 202 15.92 52.58 6.24
N ASP A 203 16.08 53.83 6.67
CA ASP A 203 17.12 54.26 7.63
C ASP A 203 16.58 54.81 8.95
N ASN A 204 15.30 55.21 9.01
CA ASN A 204 14.64 55.62 10.25
C ASN A 204 14.32 54.42 11.17
N PRO A 205 14.52 54.50 12.51
CA PRO A 205 14.08 53.47 13.47
C PRO A 205 12.65 52.95 13.27
N PHE A 206 11.72 53.83 12.86
CA PHE A 206 10.34 53.43 12.54
C PHE A 206 10.27 52.51 11.31
N GLU A 207 10.93 52.87 10.21
CA GLU A 207 10.95 52.10 8.96
C GLU A 207 11.66 50.74 9.13
N ILE A 208 12.74 50.70 9.92
CA ILE A 208 13.42 49.47 10.29
C ILE A 208 12.46 48.54 11.05
N THR A 209 11.70 49.09 12.00
CA THR A 209 10.72 48.33 12.77
C THR A 209 9.59 47.81 11.87
N VAL A 210 9.04 48.64 10.98
CA VAL A 210 8.02 48.24 10.01
C VAL A 210 8.55 47.14 9.09
N THR A 211 9.78 47.27 8.59
CA THR A 211 10.44 46.26 7.74
C THR A 211 10.59 44.93 8.46
N ALA A 212 11.01 44.97 9.73
CA ALA A 212 11.13 43.76 10.56
C ALA A 212 9.76 43.13 10.84
N LEU A 213 8.70 43.92 11.05
CA LEU A 213 7.33 43.44 11.21
C LEU A 213 6.77 42.82 9.93
N VAL A 214 7.07 43.39 8.76
CA VAL A 214 6.72 42.81 7.45
C VAL A 214 7.46 41.49 7.25
N GLY A 215 8.77 41.46 7.55
CA GLY A 215 9.57 40.22 7.54
C GLY A 215 9.01 39.16 8.48
N LEU A 216 8.57 39.54 9.68
CA LEU A 216 7.89 38.66 10.63
C LEU A 216 6.59 38.12 10.03
N ALA A 217 5.76 38.97 9.44
CA ALA A 217 4.50 38.56 8.82
C ALA A 217 4.74 37.56 7.66
N ILE A 218 5.73 37.82 6.79
CA ILE A 218 6.13 36.90 5.71
C ILE A 218 6.65 35.59 6.28
N THR A 219 7.49 35.64 7.33
CA THR A 219 8.06 34.44 7.97
C THR A 219 6.97 33.57 8.61
N LEU A 220 5.98 34.21 9.22
CA LEU A 220 4.79 33.53 9.73
C LEU A 220 3.94 32.99 8.58
N ALA A 221 3.91 33.66 7.43
CA ALA A 221 3.17 33.23 6.24
C ALA A 221 3.78 31.99 5.55
N THR A 222 5.10 31.85 5.59
CA THR A 222 5.87 30.79 4.89
C THR A 222 5.35 29.37 5.13
N PRO A 223 5.05 28.91 6.37
CA PRO A 223 4.44 27.60 6.59
C PRO A 223 3.14 27.36 5.81
N TRP A 224 2.25 28.34 5.68
CA TRP A 224 1.01 28.16 4.91
C TRP A 224 1.28 28.07 3.41
N VAL A 225 2.24 28.85 2.90
CA VAL A 225 2.68 28.78 1.50
C VAL A 225 3.29 27.40 1.21
N LEU A 226 4.21 26.92 2.06
CA LEU A 226 4.82 25.59 1.89
C LEU A 226 3.78 24.46 1.97
N ARG A 227 2.77 24.58 2.85
CA ARG A 227 1.65 23.63 2.90
C ARG A 227 0.82 23.65 1.62
N ALA A 228 0.51 24.82 1.08
CA ALA A 228 -0.21 24.94 -0.18
C ALA A 228 0.56 24.27 -1.32
N LEU A 229 1.87 24.56 -1.42
CA LEU A 229 2.75 23.96 -2.44
C LEU A 229 2.80 22.43 -2.32
N THR A 230 3.11 21.94 -1.12
CA THR A 230 3.22 20.49 -0.88
C THR A 230 1.88 19.76 -1.01
N THR A 231 0.73 20.44 -0.89
CA THR A 231 -0.58 19.81 -1.13
C THR A 231 -0.73 19.37 -2.58
N VAL A 232 -0.25 20.17 -3.53
CA VAL A 232 -0.24 19.79 -4.95
C VAL A 232 0.68 18.60 -5.19
N ASP A 233 1.85 18.56 -4.53
CA ASP A 233 2.75 17.41 -4.60
C ASP A 233 2.10 16.13 -4.07
N ARG A 234 1.39 16.22 -2.94
CA ARG A 234 0.63 15.08 -2.39
C ARG A 234 -0.41 14.60 -3.39
N LEU A 235 -1.15 15.51 -4.02
CA LEU A 235 -2.15 15.18 -5.04
C LEU A 235 -1.52 14.55 -6.28
N ALA A 236 -0.36 15.04 -6.74
CA ALA A 236 0.35 14.47 -7.87
C ALA A 236 0.87 13.05 -7.55
N VAL A 237 1.45 12.84 -6.37
CA VAL A 237 1.94 11.53 -5.93
C VAL A 237 0.77 10.54 -5.77
N VAL A 238 -0.34 10.94 -5.14
CA VAL A 238 -1.51 10.05 -5.00
C VAL A 238 -2.19 9.81 -6.35
N GLY A 239 -2.34 10.84 -7.17
CA GLY A 239 -3.07 10.78 -8.44
C GLY A 239 -2.33 10.02 -9.54
N LEU A 240 -1.01 10.21 -9.67
CA LEU A 240 -0.18 9.60 -10.73
C LEU A 240 0.59 8.37 -10.25
N LEU A 241 1.08 8.37 -8.99
CA LEU A 241 1.87 7.26 -8.45
C LEU A 241 1.04 6.32 -7.57
N GLY A 242 -0.18 6.70 -7.16
CA GLY A 242 -1.11 5.82 -6.45
C GLY A 242 -1.69 4.70 -7.32
N PRO A 243 -2.21 3.63 -6.68
CA PRO A 243 -2.87 2.52 -7.36
C PRO A 243 -4.11 3.02 -8.11
N SER A 244 -4.36 2.50 -9.31
CA SER A 244 -5.59 2.85 -10.04
C SER A 244 -6.81 2.20 -9.36
N ARG A 245 -7.98 2.86 -9.44
CA ARG A 245 -9.24 2.32 -8.86
C ARG A 245 -9.59 0.93 -9.37
N LEU A 246 -9.28 0.64 -10.63
CA LEU A 246 -9.46 -0.69 -11.25
C LEU A 246 -8.52 -1.74 -10.65
N GLN A 247 -7.30 -1.37 -10.29
CA GLN A 247 -6.34 -2.29 -9.66
C GLN A 247 -6.72 -2.60 -8.21
N SER A 248 -7.23 -1.63 -7.45
CA SER A 248 -7.77 -1.90 -6.11
C SER A 248 -8.90 -2.93 -6.16
N ARG A 249 -9.76 -2.84 -7.19
CA ARG A 249 -10.87 -3.79 -7.39
C ARG A 249 -10.40 -5.19 -7.79
N VAL A 250 -9.36 -5.31 -8.61
CA VAL A 250 -8.78 -6.62 -8.98
C VAL A 250 -8.13 -7.29 -7.77
N VAL A 251 -7.41 -6.55 -6.93
CA VAL A 251 -6.82 -7.09 -5.69
C VAL A 251 -7.89 -7.54 -4.71
N GLU A 252 -8.97 -6.78 -4.57
CA GLU A 252 -10.15 -7.17 -3.78
C GLU A 252 -10.77 -8.48 -4.30
N LEU A 253 -10.99 -8.59 -5.62
CA LEU A 253 -11.55 -9.80 -6.25
C LEU A 253 -10.60 -11.02 -6.19
N GLU A 254 -9.29 -10.82 -6.33
CA GLU A 254 -8.29 -11.89 -6.17
C GLU A 254 -8.26 -12.39 -4.72
N SER A 255 -8.37 -11.49 -3.75
CA SER A 255 -8.47 -11.82 -2.33
C SER A 255 -9.73 -12.63 -2.03
N ASP A 256 -10.89 -12.18 -2.53
CA ASP A 256 -12.16 -12.88 -2.34
C ASP A 256 -12.15 -14.27 -2.98
N ARG A 257 -11.55 -14.41 -4.16
CA ARG A 257 -11.40 -15.70 -4.84
C ARG A 257 -10.47 -16.65 -4.07
N GLY A 258 -9.40 -16.13 -3.47
CA GLY A 258 -8.51 -16.92 -2.61
C GLY A 258 -9.26 -17.53 -1.43
N VAL A 259 -10.08 -16.73 -0.74
CA VAL A 259 -10.92 -17.19 0.38
C VAL A 259 -11.91 -18.27 -0.05
N VAL A 260 -12.57 -18.09 -1.21
CA VAL A 260 -13.53 -19.09 -1.73
C VAL A 260 -12.83 -20.40 -2.12
N VAL A 261 -11.67 -20.33 -2.76
CA VAL A 261 -10.90 -21.53 -3.16
C VAL A 261 -10.37 -22.28 -1.94
N ASP A 262 -9.85 -21.57 -0.93
CA ASP A 262 -9.36 -22.18 0.29
C ASP A 262 -10.48 -22.84 1.09
N THR A 263 -11.66 -22.23 1.12
CA THR A 263 -12.87 -22.79 1.73
C THR A 263 -13.31 -24.07 1.01
N ALA A 264 -13.39 -24.04 -0.32
CA ALA A 264 -13.76 -25.21 -1.12
C ALA A 264 -12.73 -26.37 -0.97
N ALA A 265 -11.44 -26.05 -0.88
CA ALA A 265 -10.39 -27.05 -0.65
C ALA A 265 -10.42 -27.62 0.77
N ALA A 266 -10.90 -26.87 1.76
CA ALA A 266 -11.13 -27.37 3.12
C ALA A 266 -12.33 -28.33 3.16
N ASP A 267 -13.42 -27.98 2.48
CA ASP A 267 -14.63 -28.82 2.40
C ASP A 267 -14.37 -30.14 1.68
N LEU A 268 -13.64 -30.11 0.56
CA LEU A 268 -13.25 -31.34 -0.15
C LEU A 268 -12.41 -32.29 0.73
N ARG A 269 -11.44 -31.76 1.48
CA ARG A 269 -10.63 -32.56 2.42
C ARG A 269 -11.46 -33.13 3.56
N ARG A 270 -12.52 -32.43 3.99
CA ARG A 270 -13.45 -32.93 5.00
C ARG A 270 -14.31 -34.07 4.45
N ILE A 271 -14.89 -33.89 3.26
CA ILE A 271 -15.66 -34.94 2.58
C ILE A 271 -14.80 -36.17 2.31
N GLU A 272 -13.55 -35.99 1.87
CA GLU A 272 -12.60 -37.09 1.67
C GLU A 272 -12.35 -37.87 2.96
N ARG A 273 -12.12 -37.18 4.08
CA ARG A 273 -11.90 -37.82 5.38
C ARG A 273 -13.16 -38.55 5.86
N ASP A 274 -14.32 -37.90 5.81
CA ASP A 274 -15.59 -38.49 6.24
C ASP A 274 -15.94 -39.74 5.39
N LEU A 275 -15.60 -39.70 4.10
CA LEU A 275 -15.76 -40.83 3.19
C LEU A 275 -14.78 -41.96 3.50
N HIS A 276 -13.52 -41.63 3.70
CA HIS A 276 -12.48 -42.60 4.01
C HIS A 276 -12.77 -43.31 5.34
N ASP A 277 -13.08 -42.56 6.39
CA ASP A 277 -13.35 -43.11 7.73
C ASP A 277 -14.69 -43.89 7.74
N GLY A 278 -15.71 -43.38 7.05
CA GLY A 278 -17.00 -44.04 6.90
C GLY A 278 -16.95 -45.34 6.07
N ALA A 279 -16.07 -45.40 5.07
CA ALA A 279 -15.82 -46.61 4.28
C ALA A 279 -15.00 -47.64 5.07
N GLN A 280 -13.98 -47.19 5.81
CA GLN A 280 -13.16 -48.08 6.65
C GLN A 280 -13.98 -48.76 7.74
N ALA A 281 -14.80 -48.02 8.49
CA ALA A 281 -15.64 -48.59 9.54
C ALA A 281 -16.58 -49.68 9.00
N ARG A 282 -17.18 -49.46 7.82
CA ARG A 282 -18.09 -50.41 7.17
C ARG A 282 -17.39 -51.64 6.62
N LEU A 283 -16.21 -51.48 6.00
CA LEU A 283 -15.42 -52.61 5.49
C LEU A 283 -14.94 -53.52 6.62
N VAL A 284 -14.59 -52.94 7.78
CA VAL A 284 -14.23 -53.71 8.99
C VAL A 284 -15.43 -54.50 9.52
N GLY A 285 -16.60 -53.87 9.64
CA GLY A 285 -17.83 -54.55 10.06
C GLY A 285 -18.18 -55.72 9.13
N LEU A 286 -18.16 -55.49 7.82
CA LEU A 286 -18.41 -56.52 6.81
C LEU A 286 -17.42 -57.71 6.92
N ALA A 287 -16.14 -57.42 7.13
CA ALA A 287 -15.12 -58.46 7.28
C ALA A 287 -15.36 -59.30 8.55
N MET A 288 -15.84 -58.69 9.64
CA MET A 288 -16.20 -59.38 10.87
C MET A 288 -17.45 -60.27 10.67
N ASP A 289 -18.51 -59.75 10.03
CA ASP A 289 -19.75 -60.49 9.76
C ASP A 289 -19.50 -61.72 8.87
N LEU A 290 -18.68 -61.56 7.82
CA LEU A 290 -18.26 -62.66 6.96
C LEU A 290 -17.37 -63.67 7.68
N GLY A 291 -16.52 -63.21 8.63
CA GLY A 291 -15.71 -64.07 9.49
C GLY A 291 -16.58 -64.96 10.37
N LEU A 292 -17.60 -64.38 11.01
CA LEU A 292 -18.56 -65.10 11.85
C LEU A 292 -19.42 -66.10 11.05
N ALA A 293 -19.86 -65.69 9.85
CA ALA A 293 -20.59 -66.57 8.95
C ALA A 293 -19.74 -67.79 8.51
N LYS A 294 -18.44 -67.60 8.28
CA LYS A 294 -17.50 -68.68 7.94
C LYS A 294 -17.32 -69.66 9.10
N GLU A 295 -17.26 -69.18 10.34
CA GLU A 295 -17.15 -70.02 11.54
C GLU A 295 -18.41 -70.88 11.74
N LYS A 296 -19.59 -70.29 11.53
CA LYS A 296 -20.89 -70.99 11.68
C LYS A 296 -21.25 -71.95 10.55
N LEU A 297 -20.53 -71.92 9.43
CA LEU A 297 -20.86 -72.68 8.23
C LEU A 297 -20.90 -74.21 8.46
N ALA A 298 -20.12 -74.71 9.42
CA ALA A 298 -20.07 -76.14 9.76
C ALA A 298 -21.14 -76.58 10.78
N GLU A 299 -21.63 -75.64 11.61
CA GLU A 299 -22.53 -75.93 12.73
C GLU A 299 -23.99 -75.61 12.41
N ASP A 300 -24.23 -74.48 11.74
CA ASP A 300 -25.57 -74.02 11.34
C ASP A 300 -25.50 -73.35 9.95
N PRO A 301 -25.63 -74.16 8.87
CA PRO A 301 -25.54 -73.68 7.49
C PRO A 301 -26.63 -72.65 7.16
N ASP A 302 -27.82 -72.78 7.74
CA ASP A 302 -28.95 -71.89 7.47
C ASP A 302 -28.78 -70.52 8.14
N ALA A 303 -28.11 -70.45 9.30
CA ALA A 303 -27.72 -69.19 9.92
C ALA A 303 -26.55 -68.53 9.19
N ALA A 304 -25.56 -69.31 8.75
CA ALA A 304 -24.44 -68.81 7.96
C ALA A 304 -24.90 -68.22 6.61
N ALA A 305 -25.84 -68.88 5.93
CA ALA A 305 -26.42 -68.38 4.69
C ALA A 305 -27.16 -67.04 4.87
N ARG A 306 -27.86 -66.86 6.01
CA ARG A 306 -28.51 -65.59 6.35
C ARG A 306 -27.51 -64.47 6.61
N MET A 307 -26.46 -64.72 7.38
CA MET A 307 -25.41 -63.73 7.66
C MET A 307 -24.67 -63.28 6.38
N VAL A 308 -24.44 -64.19 5.43
CA VAL A 308 -23.86 -63.84 4.12
C VAL A 308 -24.83 -63.00 3.30
N ALA A 309 -26.13 -63.31 3.32
CA ALA A 309 -27.14 -62.53 2.62
C ALA A 309 -27.26 -61.10 3.18
N ASP A 310 -27.22 -60.94 4.50
CA ASP A 310 -27.27 -59.64 5.18
C ASP A 310 -26.02 -58.80 4.86
N ALA A 311 -24.83 -59.40 4.95
CA ALA A 311 -23.56 -58.78 4.55
C ALA A 311 -23.57 -58.33 3.07
N HIS A 312 -24.15 -59.12 2.18
CA HIS A 312 -24.29 -58.75 0.77
C HIS A 312 -25.27 -57.59 0.56
N GLY A 313 -26.35 -57.54 1.34
CA GLY A 313 -27.30 -56.43 1.37
C GLY A 313 -26.64 -55.11 1.80
N GLU A 314 -25.84 -55.15 2.87
CA GLU A 314 -25.09 -53.99 3.38
C GLU A 314 -24.10 -53.43 2.36
N VAL A 315 -23.36 -54.29 1.64
CA VAL A 315 -22.45 -53.87 0.55
C VAL A 315 -23.20 -53.15 -0.56
N LYS A 316 -24.37 -53.67 -0.95
CA LYS A 316 -25.18 -53.08 -2.02
C LYS A 316 -25.69 -51.69 -1.63
N THR A 317 -26.10 -51.52 -0.38
CA THR A 317 -26.54 -50.23 0.17
C THR A 317 -25.38 -49.24 0.23
N ALA A 318 -24.21 -49.66 0.74
CA ALA A 318 -23.03 -48.81 0.80
C ALA A 318 -22.53 -48.37 -0.59
N LEU A 319 -22.53 -49.26 -1.59
CA LEU A 319 -22.20 -48.91 -2.97
C LEU A 319 -23.18 -47.90 -3.57
N GLN A 320 -24.46 -47.99 -3.21
CA GLN A 320 -25.47 -47.03 -3.64
C GLN A 320 -25.23 -45.64 -3.01
N GLU A 321 -24.95 -45.58 -1.71
CA GLU A 321 -24.61 -44.33 -1.00
C GLU A 321 -23.34 -43.67 -1.58
N LEU A 322 -22.28 -44.45 -1.82
CA LEU A 322 -21.05 -43.96 -2.46
C LEU A 322 -21.31 -43.41 -3.86
N ARG A 323 -22.16 -44.11 -4.64
CA ARG A 323 -22.50 -43.70 -6.00
C ARG A 323 -23.33 -42.42 -6.01
N ASP A 324 -24.21 -42.24 -5.06
CA ASP A 324 -25.02 -41.02 -4.94
C ASP A 324 -24.19 -39.84 -4.42
N LEU A 325 -23.24 -40.06 -3.50
CA LEU A 325 -22.26 -39.06 -3.08
C LEU A 325 -21.32 -38.64 -4.21
N ALA A 326 -20.79 -39.60 -4.98
CA ALA A 326 -19.92 -39.33 -6.12
C ALA A 326 -20.64 -38.54 -7.24
N ARG A 327 -21.94 -38.77 -7.45
CA ARG A 327 -22.76 -37.95 -8.36
C ARG A 327 -23.01 -36.55 -7.80
N GLY A 328 -23.12 -36.38 -6.48
CA GLY A 328 -23.31 -35.08 -5.82
C GLY A 328 -22.06 -34.19 -5.80
N ILE A 329 -20.86 -34.78 -5.85
CA ILE A 329 -19.56 -34.06 -5.88
C ILE A 329 -19.18 -33.62 -7.30
N HIS A 330 -19.78 -34.20 -8.35
CA HIS A 330 -19.57 -33.70 -9.70
C HIS A 330 -20.19 -32.30 -9.81
N PRO A 331 -19.39 -31.24 -10.04
CA PRO A 331 -19.90 -29.90 -9.91
C PRO A 331 -20.92 -29.63 -11.02
N ALA A 332 -22.20 -29.59 -10.64
CA ALA A 332 -23.31 -29.05 -11.44
C ALA A 332 -23.08 -27.57 -11.86
N VAL A 333 -21.96 -26.99 -11.44
CA VAL A 333 -21.48 -25.65 -11.84
C VAL A 333 -20.87 -25.66 -13.25
N LEU A 334 -20.43 -26.80 -13.81
CA LEU A 334 -19.82 -26.83 -15.15
C LEU A 334 -20.74 -27.31 -16.27
N THR A 335 -21.84 -28.01 -15.97
CA THR A 335 -22.65 -28.65 -17.03
C THR A 335 -23.94 -27.89 -17.39
N ASP A 336 -24.51 -27.06 -16.49
CA ASP A 336 -25.81 -26.40 -16.74
C ASP A 336 -25.83 -24.86 -16.64
N ARG A 337 -24.74 -24.19 -16.22
CA ARG A 337 -24.66 -22.70 -16.19
C ARG A 337 -23.39 -22.14 -16.81
N GLY A 338 -22.74 -22.92 -17.67
CA GLY A 338 -21.44 -22.60 -18.26
C GLY A 338 -21.34 -21.15 -18.72
N LEU A 339 -20.25 -20.48 -18.31
CA LEU A 339 -19.67 -19.21 -18.79
C LEU A 339 -20.58 -17.95 -18.90
N ASP A 340 -21.85 -18.06 -19.30
CA ASP A 340 -22.80 -16.98 -19.54
C ASP A 340 -23.35 -16.36 -18.25
N ALA A 341 -23.52 -17.15 -17.18
CA ALA A 341 -23.97 -16.65 -15.88
C ALA A 341 -22.88 -15.83 -15.15
N ALA A 342 -21.61 -16.16 -15.38
CA ALA A 342 -20.47 -15.44 -14.79
C ALA A 342 -20.13 -14.14 -15.53
N LEU A 343 -20.54 -13.99 -16.79
CA LEU A 343 -20.39 -12.76 -17.58
C LEU A 343 -21.58 -11.80 -17.44
N SER A 344 -22.74 -12.27 -16.97
CA SER A 344 -23.95 -11.45 -16.77
C SER A 344 -24.07 -10.85 -15.36
N SER A 345 -23.22 -11.24 -14.41
CA SER A 345 -23.19 -10.71 -13.03
C SER A 345 -22.01 -9.75 -12.78
N VAL A 346 -21.75 -8.86 -13.74
CA VAL A 346 -20.99 -7.62 -13.49
C VAL A 346 -21.64 -6.83 -12.36
#